data_AF-A0A7W0YDP0-F1
#
_entry.id   AF-A0A7W0YDP0-F1
#
_cell.length_a   1.000
_cell.length_b   1.000
_cell.length_c   1.000
_cell.angle_alpha   90.00
_cell.angle_beta   90.00
_cell.angle_gamma   90.00
#
_symmetry.space_group_name_H-M   'P 1'
#
loop_
_entity.id
_entity.type
_entity.pdbx_description
1 polymer ?
#
loop_
_entity_poly.entity_id
_entity_poly.type
_entity_poly.pdbx_seq_one_letter_code
_entity_poly.pdbx_strand_id
1 'polypeptide(L)'
;MNILKILASASSIFTQVKFPLVNQLRIRQQVAAIVDLWIRRTRLSVATYIFGSLFLLIAGGRMLNLIGAHTTFLDPPQLALALLVIGLEMHHGLYGTLVISENQNPFVKPALISGVATVLLSLFLTMRIGVWGMLLAQGSVQAAFNNWWTVYRGIRGLGVSPGDYCRTYFRLPLRL
;
A
#
# COMPACT_ATOMS: atom_id res chain seq x y z
N MET A 1 4.35 -13.13 8.88
CA MET A 1 4.30 -12.09 7.82
C MET A 1 3.45 -12.47 6.59
N ASN A 2 3.44 -13.72 6.12
CA ASN A 2 2.82 -14.08 4.83
C ASN A 2 1.31 -13.82 4.73
N ILE A 3 0.53 -14.13 5.79
CA ILE A 3 -0.93 -13.88 5.81
C ILE A 3 -1.25 -12.39 5.66
N LEU A 4 -0.46 -11.50 6.28
CA LEU A 4 -0.67 -10.05 6.20
C LEU A 4 -0.44 -9.52 4.78
N LYS A 5 0.55 -10.07 4.08
CA LYS A 5 0.81 -9.74 2.67
C LYS A 5 -0.25 -10.30 1.73
N ILE A 6 -0.83 -11.47 2.04
CA ILE A 6 -1.98 -12.01 1.28
C ILE A 6 -3.17 -11.06 1.39
N LEU A 7 -3.46 -10.51 2.58
CA LEU A 7 -4.52 -9.51 2.74
C LEU A 7 -4.30 -8.28 1.86
N ALA A 8 -3.07 -7.73 1.86
CA ALA A 8 -2.72 -6.60 1.01
C ALA A 8 -2.87 -6.93 -0.49
N SER A 9 -2.38 -8.10 -0.90
CA SER A 9 -2.49 -8.58 -2.27
C SER A 9 -3.95 -8.71 -2.69
N ALA A 10 -4.78 -9.40 -1.91
CA ALA A 10 -6.21 -9.56 -2.18
C ALA A 10 -6.94 -8.21 -2.29
N SER A 11 -6.62 -7.28 -1.39
CA SER A 11 -7.20 -5.93 -1.40
C SER A 11 -6.78 -5.14 -2.65
N SER A 12 -5.55 -5.32 -3.13
CA SER A 12 -5.04 -4.62 -4.31
C SER A 12 -5.64 -5.08 -5.65
N ILE A 13 -6.26 -6.27 -5.70
CA ILE A 13 -6.84 -6.86 -6.92
C ILE A 13 -7.84 -5.92 -7.60
N PHE A 14 -8.66 -5.20 -6.81
CA PHE A 14 -9.65 -4.26 -7.33
C PHE A 14 -9.05 -3.18 -8.24
N THR A 15 -7.79 -2.79 -7.98
CA THR A 15 -7.06 -1.82 -8.78
C THR A 15 -6.24 -2.50 -9.89
N GLN A 16 -5.56 -3.60 -9.57
CA GLN A 16 -4.68 -4.29 -10.53
C GLN A 16 -5.43 -4.83 -11.75
N VAL A 17 -6.63 -5.37 -11.58
CA VAL A 17 -7.46 -5.87 -12.71
C VAL A 17 -7.84 -4.75 -13.69
N LYS A 18 -7.87 -3.49 -13.24
CA LYS A 18 -8.19 -2.34 -14.09
C LYS A 18 -6.96 -1.68 -14.70
N PHE A 19 -5.75 -2.19 -14.43
CA PHE A 19 -4.52 -1.66 -14.99
C PHE A 19 -4.48 -1.67 -16.53
N PRO A 20 -4.91 -2.73 -17.24
CA PRO A 20 -4.96 -2.70 -18.70
C PRO A 20 -5.87 -1.58 -19.25
N LEU A 21 -6.99 -1.32 -18.57
CA LEU A 21 -7.90 -0.23 -18.94
C LEU A 21 -7.26 1.15 -18.70
N VAL A 22 -6.51 1.33 -17.62
CA VAL A 22 -5.73 2.55 -17.36
C VAL A 22 -4.75 2.81 -18.52
N ASN A 23 -4.04 1.78 -19.00
CA ASN A 23 -3.14 1.91 -20.14
C ASN A 23 -3.87 2.31 -21.43
N GLN A 24 -5.03 1.70 -21.70
CA GLN A 24 -5.87 2.08 -22.85
C GLN A 24 -6.33 3.54 -22.78
N LEU A 25 -6.78 3.99 -21.61
CA LEU A 25 -7.21 5.37 -21.39
C LEU A 25 -6.04 6.35 -21.52
N ARG A 26 -4.82 5.96 -21.12
CA ARG A 26 -3.61 6.78 -21.33
C ARG A 26 -3.29 6.97 -22.81
N ILE A 27 -3.35 5.90 -23.60
CA ILE A 27 -3.14 5.97 -25.06
C ILE A 27 -4.17 6.89 -25.71
N ARG A 28 -5.42 6.84 -25.25
CA ARG A 28 -6.52 7.71 -25.70
C ARG A 28 -6.48 9.12 -25.10
N GLN A 29 -5.50 9.43 -24.25
CA GLN A 29 -5.38 10.70 -23.52
C GLN A 29 -6.62 11.08 -22.68
N GLN A 30 -7.41 10.09 -22.25
CA GLN A 30 -8.63 10.29 -21.46
C GLN A 30 -8.31 10.36 -19.95
N VAL A 31 -7.54 11.37 -19.56
CA VAL A 31 -7.03 11.54 -18.18
C VAL A 31 -8.16 11.60 -17.15
N ALA A 32 -9.25 12.31 -17.42
CA ALA A 32 -10.37 12.43 -16.48
C ALA A 32 -11.01 11.06 -16.15
N ALA A 33 -11.09 10.16 -17.14
CA ALA A 33 -11.58 8.80 -16.94
C ALA A 33 -10.60 7.96 -16.12
N ILE A 34 -9.28 8.17 -16.27
CA ILE A 34 -8.27 7.52 -15.42
C ILE A 34 -8.44 7.97 -13.97
N VAL A 35 -8.58 9.28 -13.73
CA VAL A 35 -8.74 9.84 -12.37
C VAL A 35 -9.97 9.24 -11.68
N ASP A 36 -11.12 9.25 -12.34
CA ASP A 36 -12.37 8.69 -11.79
C ASP A 36 -12.23 7.18 -11.50
N LEU A 37 -11.73 6.40 -12.47
CA LEU A 37 -11.52 4.96 -12.32
C LEU A 37 -10.54 4.66 -11.18
N TRP A 38 -9.40 5.36 -11.15
CA TRP A 38 -8.32 5.13 -10.20
C TRP A 38 -8.74 5.42 -8.78
N ILE A 39 -9.41 6.57 -8.55
CA ILE A 39 -9.93 6.96 -7.24
C ILE A 39 -10.91 5.90 -6.72
N ARG A 40 -11.89 5.48 -7.54
CA ARG A 40 -12.90 4.50 -7.13
C ARG A 40 -12.27 3.18 -6.71
N ARG A 41 -11.35 2.64 -7.53
CA ARG A 41 -10.74 1.34 -7.29
C ARG A 41 -9.73 1.37 -6.14
N THR A 42 -8.95 2.45 -6.03
CA THR A 42 -8.03 2.64 -4.89
C THR A 42 -8.80 2.74 -3.57
N ARG A 43 -9.94 3.45 -3.54
CA ARG A 43 -10.78 3.53 -2.34
C ARG A 43 -11.37 2.18 -1.94
N LEU A 44 -11.82 1.39 -2.92
CA LEU A 44 -12.29 0.03 -2.66
C LEU A 44 -11.17 -0.85 -2.09
N SER A 45 -9.97 -0.80 -2.69
CA SER A 45 -8.78 -1.51 -2.17
C SER A 45 -8.44 -1.10 -0.73
N VAL A 46 -8.41 0.19 -0.42
CA VAL A 46 -8.12 0.70 0.94
C VAL A 46 -9.23 0.29 1.91
N ALA A 47 -10.50 0.39 1.53
CA ALA A 47 -11.62 -0.01 2.37
C ALA A 47 -11.55 -1.51 2.70
N THR A 48 -11.37 -2.38 1.70
CA THR A 48 -11.22 -3.83 1.91
C THR A 48 -10.03 -4.15 2.80
N TYR A 49 -8.90 -3.44 2.61
CA TYR A 49 -7.73 -3.63 3.46
C TYR A 49 -7.99 -3.26 4.91
N ILE A 50 -8.65 -2.12 5.17
CA ILE A 50 -9.00 -1.67 6.52
C ILE A 50 -9.95 -2.67 7.18
N PHE A 51 -11.00 -3.11 6.49
CA PHE A 51 -11.94 -4.11 7.01
C PHE A 51 -11.25 -5.43 7.34
N GLY A 52 -10.41 -5.94 6.43
CA GLY A 52 -9.66 -7.17 6.68
C GLY A 52 -8.63 -7.03 7.81
N SER A 53 -8.00 -5.86 7.95
CA SER A 53 -7.04 -5.58 9.02
C SER A 53 -7.72 -5.52 10.39
N LEU A 54 -8.87 -4.85 10.49
CA LEU A 54 -9.69 -4.82 11.71
C LEU A 54 -10.17 -6.21 12.09
N PHE A 55 -10.63 -6.98 11.11
CA PHE A 55 -11.04 -8.37 11.32
C PHE A 55 -9.89 -9.22 11.86
N LEU A 56 -8.68 -9.11 11.29
CA LEU A 56 -7.51 -9.84 11.80
C LEU A 56 -7.10 -9.42 13.21
N LEU A 57 -7.19 -8.13 13.56
CA LEU A 57 -6.84 -7.65 14.91
C LEU A 57 -7.81 -8.20 15.98
N ILE A 58 -9.10 -8.31 15.67
CA ILE A 58 -10.13 -8.72 16.64
C ILE A 58 -10.31 -10.24 16.68
N ALA A 59 -10.31 -10.89 15.50
CA ALA A 59 -10.67 -12.29 15.33
C ALA A 59 -9.49 -13.19 14.93
N GLY A 60 -8.35 -12.63 14.52
CA GLY A 60 -7.22 -13.41 13.99
C GLY A 60 -6.70 -14.46 14.98
N GLY A 61 -6.47 -14.08 16.24
CA GLY A 61 -6.03 -15.02 17.27
C GLY A 61 -7.02 -16.17 17.51
N ARG A 62 -8.33 -15.88 17.48
CA ARG A 62 -9.39 -16.90 17.63
C ARG A 62 -9.43 -17.85 16.43
N MET A 63 -9.27 -17.33 15.22
CA MET A 63 -9.25 -18.14 14.00
C MET A 63 -8.05 -19.09 13.93
N LEU A 64 -6.86 -18.66 14.36
CA LEU A 64 -5.68 -19.53 14.33
C LEU A 64 -5.82 -20.73 15.28
N ASN A 65 -6.42 -20.50 16.46
CA ASN A 65 -6.73 -21.58 17.39
C ASN A 65 -7.76 -22.56 16.80
N LEU A 66 -8.75 -22.08 16.05
CA LEU A 66 -9.75 -22.93 15.37
C LEU A 66 -9.16 -23.78 14.25
N ILE A 67 -8.13 -23.27 13.55
CA ILE A 67 -7.44 -23.99 12.46
C ILE A 67 -6.36 -24.95 13.02
N GLY A 68 -6.15 -24.98 14.34
CA GLY A 68 -5.13 -25.81 14.98
C GLY A 68 -3.70 -25.37 14.64
N ALA A 69 -3.52 -24.09 14.26
CA ALA A 69 -2.22 -23.58 13.91
C ALA A 69 -1.35 -23.40 15.16
N HIS A 70 -0.18 -24.04 15.21
CA HIS A 70 0.81 -23.86 16.28
C HIS A 70 1.55 -22.51 16.22
N THR A 71 1.28 -21.68 15.21
CA THR A 71 1.85 -20.34 15.11
C THR A 71 1.04 -19.36 15.94
N THR A 72 1.67 -18.59 16.81
CA THR A 72 1.04 -17.43 17.44
C THR A 72 1.16 -16.20 16.54
N PHE A 73 0.14 -15.34 16.54
CA PHE A 73 0.28 -14.02 15.95
C PHE A 73 1.29 -13.19 16.74
N LEU A 74 1.83 -12.14 16.11
CA LEU A 74 2.53 -11.07 16.81
C LEU A 74 1.64 -10.51 17.93
N ASP A 75 2.27 -9.99 18.97
CA ASP A 75 1.56 -9.27 20.02
C ASP A 75 0.67 -8.19 19.39
N PRO A 76 -0.56 -7.95 19.90
CA PRO A 76 -1.53 -7.07 19.25
C PRO A 76 -0.97 -5.68 18.84
N PRO A 77 -0.12 -5.01 19.64
CA PRO A 77 0.51 -3.75 19.22
C PRO A 77 1.47 -3.90 18.04
N GLN A 78 2.27 -4.98 17.99
CA GLN A 78 3.18 -5.27 16.90
C GLN A 78 2.41 -5.64 15.63
N LEU A 79 1.32 -6.41 15.77
CA LEU A 79 0.44 -6.74 14.66
C LEU A 79 -0.22 -5.49 14.06
N ALA A 80 -0.71 -4.58 14.91
CA ALA A 80 -1.30 -3.32 14.46
C ALA A 80 -0.29 -2.46 13.69
N LEU A 81 0.95 -2.33 14.20
CA LEU A 81 2.02 -1.63 13.49
C LEU A 81 2.35 -2.31 12.15
N ALA A 82 2.46 -3.64 12.13
CA ALA A 82 2.74 -4.38 10.91
C ALA A 82 1.65 -4.18 9.84
N LEU A 83 0.37 -4.21 10.23
CA LEU A 83 -0.76 -3.94 9.35
C LEU A 83 -0.74 -2.49 8.83
N LEU A 84 -0.40 -1.52 9.69
CA LEU A 84 -0.25 -0.14 9.25
C LEU A 84 0.85 -0.02 8.18
N VAL A 85 2.04 -0.56 8.44
CA VAL A 85 3.17 -0.50 7.50
C VAL A 85 2.81 -1.18 6.18
N ILE A 86 2.24 -2.39 6.22
CA ILE A 86 1.84 -3.14 5.01
C ILE A 86 0.72 -2.41 4.24
N GLY A 87 -0.22 -1.77 4.95
CA GLY A 87 -1.27 -0.97 4.31
C GLY A 87 -0.72 0.24 3.57
N LEU A 88 0.25 0.94 4.17
CA LEU A 88 0.97 2.03 3.52
C LEU A 88 1.78 1.54 2.32
N GLU A 89 2.39 0.35 2.42
CA GLU A 89 3.08 -0.31 1.30
C GLU A 89 2.15 -0.64 0.15
N MET A 90 1.00 -1.25 0.44
CA MET A 90 -0.02 -1.50 -0.55
C MET A 90 -0.45 -0.19 -1.22
N HIS A 91 -0.73 0.85 -0.43
CA HIS A 91 -1.22 2.12 -0.94
C HIS A 91 -0.21 2.77 -1.89
N HIS A 92 1.04 2.98 -1.48
CA HIS A 92 2.03 3.58 -2.38
C HIS A 92 2.35 2.66 -3.57
N GLY A 93 2.31 1.34 -3.38
CA GLY A 93 2.50 0.35 -4.44
C GLY A 93 1.46 0.48 -5.55
N LEU A 94 0.19 0.74 -5.22
CA LEU A 94 -0.84 1.05 -6.21
C LEU A 94 -0.42 2.27 -7.05
N TYR A 95 -0.07 3.40 -6.43
CA TYR A 95 0.37 4.58 -7.18
C TYR A 95 1.66 4.35 -7.96
N GLY A 96 2.55 3.46 -7.49
CA GLY A 96 3.72 3.01 -8.23
C GLY A 96 3.34 2.35 -9.56
N THR A 97 2.32 1.51 -9.57
CA THR A 97 1.79 0.93 -10.83
C THR A 97 1.19 2.00 -11.74
N LEU A 98 0.47 2.98 -11.19
CA LEU A 98 -0.03 4.13 -11.96
C LEU A 98 1.12 4.91 -12.61
N VAL A 99 2.23 5.10 -11.92
CA VAL A 99 3.43 5.73 -12.49
C VAL A 99 3.99 4.91 -13.64
N ILE A 100 4.13 3.60 -13.48
CA ILE A 100 4.73 2.72 -14.50
C ILE A 100 3.91 2.74 -15.80
N SER A 101 2.60 2.97 -15.73
CA SER A 101 1.76 3.13 -16.94
C SER A 101 2.15 4.33 -17.85
N GLU A 102 3.09 5.17 -17.43
CA GLU A 102 3.70 6.21 -18.29
C GLU A 102 4.88 5.72 -19.11
N ASN A 103 5.20 4.43 -19.04
CA ASN A 103 6.43 3.85 -19.60
C ASN A 103 7.71 4.51 -19.05
N GLN A 104 7.65 5.08 -17.84
CA GLN A 104 8.80 5.59 -17.11
C GLN A 104 8.90 4.89 -15.75
N ASN A 105 10.08 4.37 -15.41
CA ASN A 105 10.34 3.78 -14.11
C ASN A 105 11.36 4.61 -13.32
N PRO A 106 10.91 5.61 -12.55
CA PRO A 106 11.79 6.42 -11.70
C PRO A 106 12.14 5.75 -10.36
N PHE A 107 11.68 4.51 -10.12
CA PHE A 107 11.75 3.88 -8.79
C PHE A 107 13.01 3.06 -8.54
N VAL A 108 13.82 2.77 -9.56
CA VAL A 108 15.00 1.91 -9.40
C VAL A 108 15.97 2.46 -8.34
N LYS A 109 16.35 3.75 -8.44
CA LYS A 109 17.28 4.37 -7.48
C LYS A 109 16.65 4.47 -6.08
N PRO A 110 15.42 5.02 -5.91
CA PRO A 110 14.78 5.02 -4.59
C PRO A 110 14.60 3.66 -3.96
N ALA A 111 14.23 2.62 -4.73
CA ALA A 111 14.03 1.27 -4.23
C ALA A 111 15.33 0.67 -3.69
N LEU A 112 16.46 0.89 -4.36
CA LEU A 112 17.76 0.44 -3.88
C LEU A 112 18.19 1.17 -2.60
N ILE A 113 18.08 2.50 -2.58
CA ILE A 113 18.46 3.31 -1.40
C ILE A 113 17.59 2.94 -0.20
N SER A 114 16.26 2.89 -0.38
CA SER A 114 15.33 2.53 0.68
C SER A 114 15.49 1.07 1.13
N GLY A 115 15.79 0.14 0.21
CA GLY A 115 16.09 -1.25 0.56
C GLY A 115 17.33 -1.38 1.44
N VAL A 116 18.45 -0.77 1.04
CA VAL A 116 19.70 -0.79 1.83
C VAL A 116 19.50 -0.10 3.18
N ALA A 117 18.88 1.08 3.20
CA ALA A 117 18.60 1.80 4.45
C ALA A 117 17.71 0.98 5.40
N THR A 118 16.71 0.27 4.87
CA THR A 118 15.84 -0.60 5.67
C THR A 118 16.61 -1.76 6.27
N VAL A 119 17.48 -2.43 5.49
CA VAL A 119 18.31 -3.53 6.01
C VAL A 119 19.24 -3.06 7.12
N LEU A 120 19.98 -1.98 6.90
CA LEU A 120 20.92 -1.44 7.88
C LEU A 120 20.22 -1.00 9.17
N LEU A 121 19.11 -0.27 9.04
CA LEU A 121 18.34 0.19 10.19
C LEU A 121 17.68 -0.98 10.94
N SER A 122 17.19 -2.00 10.21
CA SER A 122 16.61 -3.21 10.79
C SER A 122 17.65 -3.98 11.59
N LEU A 123 18.84 -4.23 11.04
CA LEU A 123 19.94 -4.89 11.77
C LEU A 123 20.27 -4.14 13.08
N PHE A 124 20.42 -2.83 12.99
CA PHE A 124 20.74 -2.00 14.15
C PHE A 124 19.66 -2.02 15.24
N LEU A 125 18.39 -1.82 14.86
CA LEU A 125 17.28 -1.73 15.82
C LEU A 125 16.87 -3.10 16.36
N THR A 126 16.90 -4.15 15.54
CA THR A 126 16.53 -5.50 15.96
C THR A 126 17.42 -6.03 17.06
N MET A 127 18.71 -5.72 17.05
CA MET A 127 19.61 -6.08 18.15
C MET A 127 19.23 -5.44 19.49
N ARG A 128 18.46 -4.33 19.48
CA ARG A 128 18.10 -3.57 20.69
C ARG A 128 16.68 -3.84 21.16
N ILE A 129 15.73 -3.94 20.23
CA ILE A 129 14.29 -3.99 20.50
C ILE A 129 13.58 -5.13 19.75
N GLY A 130 14.34 -6.07 19.18
CA GLY A 130 13.81 -7.28 18.56
C GLY A 130 12.89 -6.99 17.37
N VAL A 131 11.69 -7.58 17.39
CA VAL A 131 10.69 -7.47 16.32
C VAL A 131 10.25 -6.03 16.08
N TRP A 132 10.15 -5.21 17.14
CA TRP A 132 9.85 -3.79 17.00
C TRP A 132 10.87 -3.08 16.12
N GLY A 133 12.14 -3.46 16.21
CA GLY A 133 13.20 -2.89 15.40
C GLY A 133 13.01 -3.15 13.91
N MET A 134 12.57 -4.36 13.55
CA MET A 134 12.29 -4.70 12.14
C MET A 134 11.10 -3.89 11.60
N LEU A 135 10.01 -3.82 12.38
CA LEU A 135 8.79 -3.12 11.97
C LEU A 135 9.00 -1.61 11.84
N LEU A 136 9.70 -1.01 12.81
CA LEU A 136 10.01 0.42 12.80
C LEU A 136 11.00 0.76 11.71
N ALA A 137 12.03 -0.05 11.49
CA ALA A 137 12.98 0.18 10.40
C ALA A 137 12.29 0.24 9.04
N GLN A 138 11.46 -0.76 8.73
CA GLN A 138 10.67 -0.79 7.51
C GLN A 138 9.72 0.41 7.45
N GLY A 139 8.91 0.63 8.48
CA GLY A 139 7.91 1.70 8.50
C GLY A 139 8.52 3.08 8.32
N SER A 140 9.60 3.38 9.04
CA SER A 140 10.26 4.70 9.02
C SER A 140 10.95 4.98 7.69
N VAL A 141 11.70 4.01 7.12
CA VAL A 141 12.38 4.23 5.84
C VAL A 141 11.38 4.37 4.69
N GLN A 142 10.32 3.56 4.67
CA GLN A 142 9.27 3.67 3.67
C GLN A 142 8.49 4.99 3.83
N ALA A 143 8.22 5.41 5.06
CA ALA A 143 7.56 6.69 5.34
C ALA A 143 8.42 7.89 4.94
N ALA A 144 9.75 7.80 5.05
CA ALA A 144 10.65 8.89 4.69
C ALA A 144 10.60 9.25 3.19
N PHE A 145 10.27 8.29 2.32
CA PHE A 145 10.26 8.53 0.88
C PHE A 145 9.08 7.86 0.15
N ASN A 146 9.06 6.53 0.07
CA ASN A 146 8.17 5.81 -0.83
C ASN A 146 6.69 6.08 -0.58
N ASN A 147 6.27 6.22 0.69
CA ASN A 147 4.85 6.35 1.06
C ASN A 147 4.20 7.63 0.53
N TRP A 148 4.90 8.75 0.51
CA TRP A 148 4.34 10.04 0.09
C TRP A 148 4.79 10.44 -1.31
N TRP A 149 6.07 10.23 -1.63
CA TRP A 149 6.63 10.68 -2.90
C TRP A 149 6.04 9.93 -4.09
N THR A 150 5.88 8.60 -3.98
CA THR A 150 5.28 7.77 -5.03
C THR A 150 3.85 8.19 -5.35
N VAL A 151 3.07 8.49 -4.31
CA VAL A 151 1.67 8.95 -4.45
C VAL A 151 1.64 10.33 -5.10
N TYR A 152 2.43 11.27 -4.61
CA TYR A 152 2.55 12.62 -5.18
C TYR A 152 2.94 12.58 -6.66
N ARG A 153 4.00 11.81 -6.99
CA ARG A 153 4.48 11.59 -8.35
C ARG A 153 3.35 10.99 -9.21
N GLY A 154 2.64 9.98 -8.73
CA GLY A 154 1.53 9.35 -9.43
C GLY A 154 0.41 10.33 -9.79
N ILE A 155 0.02 11.20 -8.87
CA ILE A 155 -0.99 12.24 -9.11
C ILE A 155 -0.48 13.28 -10.10
N ARG A 156 0.77 13.74 -9.97
CA ARG A 156 1.39 14.69 -10.90
C ARG A 156 1.52 14.13 -12.32
N GLY A 157 1.75 12.83 -12.44
CA GLY A 157 1.78 12.11 -13.73
C GLY A 157 0.44 12.08 -14.48
N LEU A 158 -0.67 12.34 -13.77
CA LEU A 158 -1.99 12.55 -14.38
C LEU A 158 -2.21 14.00 -14.86
N GLY A 159 -1.28 14.93 -14.61
CA GLY A 159 -1.48 16.35 -14.96
C GLY A 159 -2.52 17.07 -14.09
N VAL A 160 -2.97 16.46 -12.98
CA VAL A 160 -3.95 17.04 -12.05
C VAL A 160 -3.23 17.67 -10.86
N SER A 161 -3.76 18.78 -10.34
CA SER A 161 -3.30 19.36 -9.08
C SER A 161 -3.57 18.40 -7.91
N PRO A 162 -2.61 18.17 -6.98
CA PRO A 162 -2.84 17.34 -5.81
C PRO A 162 -4.05 17.75 -4.97
N GLY A 163 -4.34 19.05 -4.89
CA GLY A 163 -5.50 19.57 -4.18
C GLY A 163 -6.82 19.18 -4.82
N ASP A 164 -6.91 19.23 -6.15
CA ASP A 164 -8.12 18.86 -6.89
C ASP A 164 -8.33 17.36 -6.89
N TYR A 165 -7.24 16.58 -7.01
CA TYR A 165 -7.28 15.15 -6.84
C TYR A 165 -7.83 14.77 -5.46
N CYS A 166 -7.32 15.40 -4.40
CA CYS A 166 -7.75 15.14 -3.03
C CYS A 166 -9.25 15.49 -2.82
N ARG A 167 -9.70 16.66 -3.32
CA ARG A 167 -11.13 17.03 -3.28
C ARG A 167 -12.00 16.01 -4.00
N THR A 168 -11.56 15.54 -5.18
CA THR A 168 -12.27 14.56 -5.98
C THR A 168 -12.29 13.19 -5.31
N TYR A 169 -11.18 12.80 -4.65
CA TYR A 169 -11.05 11.56 -3.90
C TYR A 169 -12.11 11.43 -2.81
N PHE A 170 -12.37 12.50 -2.05
CA PHE A 170 -13.37 12.50 -0.98
C PHE A 170 -14.81 12.71 -1.47
N ARG A 171 -15.02 13.38 -2.61
CA ARG A 171 -16.38 13.70 -3.12
C ARG A 171 -17.02 12.61 -3.97
N LEU A 172 -16.22 11.77 -4.64
CA LEU A 172 -16.76 10.74 -5.53
C LEU A 172 -17.60 9.72 -4.76
N PRO A 173 -18.83 9.38 -5.18
CA PRO A 173 -19.55 8.26 -4.60
C PRO A 173 -18.90 6.94 -5.03
N LEU A 174 -18.80 5.99 -4.09
CA LEU A 174 -18.45 4.60 -4.42
C LEU A 174 -19.60 4.00 -5.23
N ARG A 175 -19.49 4.02 -6.55
CA ARG A 175 -20.32 3.19 -7.44
C ARG A 175 -19.50 1.93 -7.72
N LEU A 176 -19.97 0.79 -7.25
CA LEU A 176 -19.30 -0.52 -7.31
C LEU A 176 -19.13 -0.99 -8.76
#